data_AF-A0A356W5D6-F1
#
_entry.id   AF-A0A356W5D6-F1
#
_cell.length_a   1.000
_cell.length_b   1.000
_cell.length_c   1.000
_cell.angle_alpha   90.00
_cell.angle_beta   90.00
_cell.angle_gamma   90.00
#
_symmetry.space_group_name_H-M   'P 1'
#
loop_
_entity.id
_entity.type
_entity.pdbx_description
1 polymer ?
#
loop_
_entity_poly.entity_id
_entity_poly.type
_entity_poly.pdbx_seq_one_letter_code
_entity_poly.pdbx_strand_id
1 'polypeptide(L)'
;MNACQIPVGSRLLIDLPPIRHHGRYLGNGQVVHNSKKNGMVCIETFEAFSGGKAIHWMPPANPIDPARLFAMARSFVGKPYSLFDFNCEHFANLLVEGKSSSKQITAALGGISLGVLIATAKKLSVRQSLLLAGAMGLGSLMLVNSFER
;
A
#
# COMPACT_ATOMS: atom_id res chain seq x y z
N MET A 1 -1.98 -14.70 -20.23
CA MET A 1 -1.30 -13.44 -20.59
C MET A 1 0.19 -13.67 -20.45
N ASN A 2 1.00 -13.36 -21.46
CA ASN A 2 2.45 -13.55 -21.40
C ASN A 2 3.10 -12.31 -20.76
N ALA A 3 3.96 -12.50 -19.75
CA ALA A 3 4.65 -11.42 -19.03
C ALA A 3 5.51 -10.49 -19.93
N CYS A 4 5.78 -10.93 -21.17
CA CYS A 4 6.56 -10.22 -22.18
C CYS A 4 5.97 -8.85 -22.59
N GLN A 5 4.67 -8.62 -22.40
CA GLN A 5 4.02 -7.35 -22.78
C GLN A 5 3.87 -6.33 -21.64
N ILE A 6 4.26 -6.69 -20.41
CA ILE A 6 4.04 -5.84 -19.24
C ILE A 6 5.24 -4.90 -19.07
N PRO A 7 5.05 -3.57 -19.03
CA PRO A 7 6.15 -2.63 -18.78
C PRO A 7 6.81 -2.86 -17.42
N VAL A 8 8.13 -2.71 -17.34
CA VAL A 8 8.87 -2.75 -16.07
C VAL A 8 8.30 -1.72 -15.11
N GLY A 9 8.15 -2.12 -13.86
CA GLY A 9 7.53 -1.30 -12.84
C GLY A 9 6.02 -1.22 -12.97
N SER A 10 5.34 -2.08 -13.72
CA SER A 10 3.88 -2.20 -13.64
C SER A 10 3.46 -2.74 -12.27
N ARG A 11 2.32 -2.27 -11.77
CA ARG A 11 1.64 -2.84 -10.59
C ARG A 11 0.89 -4.09 -11.05
N LEU A 12 1.06 -5.20 -10.35
CA LEU A 12 0.37 -6.46 -10.59
C LEU A 12 -0.60 -6.75 -9.45
N LEU A 13 -1.78 -7.27 -9.77
CA LEU A 13 -2.83 -7.62 -8.82
C LEU A 13 -3.38 -9.01 -9.13
N ILE A 14 -3.65 -9.76 -8.07
CA ILE A 14 -4.34 -11.05 -8.13
C ILE A 14 -5.45 -11.05 -7.10
N ASP A 15 -6.63 -11.52 -7.50
CA ASP A 15 -7.76 -11.68 -6.58
C ASP A 15 -7.57 -12.93 -5.70
N LEU A 16 -7.40 -12.71 -4.39
CA LEU A 16 -7.21 -13.74 -3.37
C LEU A 16 -8.21 -13.52 -2.23
N PRO A 17 -9.47 -13.95 -2.38
CA PRO A 17 -10.53 -13.68 -1.40
C PRO A 17 -10.06 -13.99 0.03
N PRO A 18 -10.21 -13.06 1.00
CA PRO A 18 -10.96 -11.80 0.97
C PRO A 18 -10.18 -10.54 0.55
N ILE A 19 -8.91 -10.62 0.14
CA ILE A 19 -8.08 -9.44 -0.19
C ILE A 19 -7.38 -9.53 -1.56
N ARG A 20 -7.07 -8.41 -2.19
CA ARG A 20 -6.22 -8.40 -3.39
C ARG A 20 -4.76 -8.54 -3.00
N HIS A 21 -4.01 -9.36 -3.73
CA HIS A 21 -2.57 -9.51 -3.54
C HIS A 21 -1.82 -8.67 -4.56
N HIS A 22 -0.89 -7.85 -4.08
CA HIS A 22 -0.18 -6.86 -4.89
C HIS A 22 1.28 -7.25 -5.09
N GLY A 23 1.77 -7.01 -6.30
CA GLY A 23 3.19 -7.13 -6.67
C GLY A 23 3.65 -6.01 -7.58
N ARG A 24 4.95 -5.90 -7.78
CA ARG A 24 5.57 -4.99 -8.75
C ARG A 24 6.41 -5.79 -9.74
N TYR A 25 6.17 -5.58 -11.02
CA TYR A 25 6.93 -6.25 -12.07
C TYR A 25 8.33 -5.63 -12.19
N LEU A 26 9.37 -6.45 -12.11
CA LEU A 26 10.77 -6.03 -12.22
C LEU A 26 11.33 -6.18 -13.64
N GLY A 27 10.57 -6.79 -14.55
CA GLY A 27 11.07 -7.25 -15.84
C GLY A 27 11.53 -8.72 -15.79
N ASN A 28 11.80 -9.29 -16.96
CA ASN A 28 12.31 -10.66 -17.10
C ASN A 28 11.49 -11.73 -16.36
N GLY A 29 10.17 -11.56 -16.28
CA GLY A 29 9.31 -12.51 -15.57
C GLY A 29 9.46 -12.47 -14.05
N GLN A 30 10.12 -11.46 -13.47
CA GLN A 30 10.32 -11.34 -12.03
C GLN A 30 9.33 -10.36 -11.40
N VAL A 31 8.82 -10.72 -10.22
CA VAL A 31 7.87 -9.92 -9.45
C VAL A 31 8.38 -9.80 -8.02
N VAL A 32 8.54 -8.57 -7.54
CA VAL A 32 8.70 -8.33 -6.09
C VAL A 32 7.33 -8.19 -5.45
N HIS A 33 7.09 -8.93 -4.39
CA HIS A 33 5.87 -8.83 -3.60
C HIS A 33 6.12 -9.27 -2.17
N ASN A 34 5.16 -8.98 -1.29
CA ASN A 34 5.19 -9.51 0.05
C ASN A 34 4.46 -10.86 0.09
N SER A 35 5.20 -11.96 0.21
CA SER A 35 4.61 -13.29 0.12
C SER A 35 3.96 -13.69 1.43
N LYS A 36 2.65 -13.95 1.40
CA LYS A 36 1.92 -14.56 2.52
C LYS A 36 2.48 -15.94 2.88
N LYS A 37 2.90 -16.70 1.87
CA LYS A 37 3.46 -18.05 2.04
C LYS A 37 4.80 -18.00 2.78
N ASN A 38 5.65 -17.04 2.43
CA ASN A 38 6.99 -16.92 3.00
C ASN A 38 7.02 -16.01 4.24
N GLY A 39 5.94 -15.26 4.51
CA GLY A 39 5.88 -14.31 5.62
C GLY A 39 6.89 -13.15 5.48
N MET A 40 7.33 -12.85 4.27
CA MET A 40 8.35 -11.82 3.99
C MET A 40 8.29 -11.32 2.55
N VAL A 41 8.94 -10.19 2.29
CA VAL A 41 9.17 -9.69 0.94
C VAL A 41 10.11 -10.62 0.18
N CYS A 42 9.72 -11.04 -1.01
CA CYS A 42 10.52 -11.88 -1.89
C CYS A 42 10.38 -11.45 -3.36
N ILE A 43 11.32 -11.94 -4.17
CA ILE A 43 11.26 -11.86 -5.62
C ILE A 43 10.96 -13.27 -6.11
N GLU A 44 9.81 -13.44 -6.76
CA GLU A 44 9.37 -14.71 -7.34
C GLU A 44 9.13 -14.55 -8.84
N THR A 45 8.98 -15.68 -9.54
CA THR A 45 8.60 -15.63 -10.95
C THR A 45 7.16 -15.14 -11.09
N PHE A 46 6.83 -14.61 -12.27
CA PHE A 46 5.49 -14.15 -12.61
C PHE A 46 4.47 -15.28 -12.45
N GLU A 47 4.84 -16.50 -12.81
CA GLU A 47 4.04 -17.71 -12.69
C GLU A 47 3.83 -18.08 -11.21
N ALA A 48 4.90 -18.06 -10.40
CA ALA A 48 4.83 -18.33 -8.97
C ALA A 48 3.95 -17.29 -8.24
N PHE A 49 4.12 -16.00 -8.59
CA PHE A 49 3.28 -14.92 -8.10
C PHE A 49 1.81 -15.15 -8.47
N SER A 50 1.53 -15.50 -9.74
CA SER A 50 0.17 -15.76 -10.25
C SER A 50 -0.54 -16.88 -9.48
N GLY A 51 0.19 -17.94 -9.10
CA GLY A 51 -0.41 -19.14 -8.54
C GLY A 51 -1.55 -19.70 -9.41
N GLY A 52 -1.44 -19.55 -10.74
CA GLY A 52 -2.46 -19.97 -11.71
C GLY A 52 -3.68 -19.05 -11.81
N LYS A 53 -3.69 -17.90 -11.14
CA LYS A 53 -4.80 -16.93 -11.19
C LYS A 53 -4.58 -15.87 -12.27
N ALA A 54 -5.68 -15.24 -12.69
CA ALA A 54 -5.61 -14.10 -13.59
C ALA A 54 -4.86 -12.94 -12.92
N ILE A 55 -3.96 -12.31 -13.67
CA ILE A 55 -3.22 -11.13 -13.22
C ILE A 55 -3.83 -9.91 -13.90
N HIS A 56 -4.23 -8.94 -13.09
CA HIS A 56 -4.54 -7.59 -13.52
C HIS A 56 -3.28 -6.73 -13.37
N TRP A 57 -3.03 -5.84 -14.32
CA TRP A 57 -1.86 -4.97 -14.25
C TRP A 57 -2.17 -3.53 -14.66
N MET A 58 -1.40 -2.61 -14.09
CA MET A 58 -1.47 -1.18 -14.38
C MET A 58 -0.05 -0.67 -14.65
N PRO A 59 0.19 0.08 -15.74
CA PRO A 59 1.49 0.65 -16.02
C PRO A 59 1.87 1.69 -14.96
N PRO A 60 3.17 1.98 -14.76
CA PRO A 60 3.59 3.05 -13.88
C PRO A 60 3.16 4.42 -14.42
N ALA A 61 2.76 5.34 -13.54
CA ALA A 61 2.34 6.69 -13.91
C ALA A 61 3.49 7.54 -14.49
N ASN A 62 4.72 7.25 -14.08
CA ASN A 62 5.94 7.91 -14.54
C ASN A 62 6.96 6.86 -15.01
N PRO A 63 7.91 7.22 -15.90
CA PRO A 63 9.03 6.35 -16.23
C PRO A 63 9.81 5.93 -14.97
N ILE A 64 10.11 4.65 -14.87
CA ILE A 64 10.87 4.08 -13.76
C ILE A 64 12.22 3.62 -14.30
N ASP A 65 13.30 3.97 -13.61
CA ASP A 65 14.62 3.39 -13.83
C ASP A 65 14.63 1.92 -13.32
N PRO A 66 14.75 0.93 -14.20
CA PRO A 66 14.76 -0.49 -13.83
C PRO A 66 15.88 -0.84 -12.84
N ALA A 67 17.06 -0.23 -12.96
CA ALA A 67 18.19 -0.54 -12.10
C ALA A 67 17.93 -0.07 -10.67
N ARG A 68 17.42 1.15 -10.51
CA ARG A 68 16.99 1.69 -9.21
C ARG A 68 15.84 0.87 -8.62
N LEU A 69 14.84 0.51 -9.42
CA LEU A 69 13.73 -0.32 -8.96
C LEU A 69 14.23 -1.67 -8.42
N PHE A 70 15.14 -2.32 -9.14
CA PHE A 70 15.70 -3.61 -8.75
C PHE A 70 16.57 -3.51 -7.49
N ALA A 71 17.44 -2.50 -7.40
CA ALA A 71 18.26 -2.24 -6.21
C ALA A 71 17.38 -2.02 -4.97
N MET A 72 16.29 -1.27 -5.13
CA MET A 72 15.34 -1.02 -4.07
C MET A 72 14.53 -2.27 -3.73
N ALA A 73 14.06 -3.04 -4.71
CA ALA A 73 13.39 -4.32 -4.44
C ALA A 73 14.27 -5.24 -3.58
N ARG A 74 15.55 -5.37 -3.95
CA ARG A 74 16.54 -6.17 -3.21
C ARG A 74 16.75 -5.71 -1.76
N SER A 75 16.74 -4.40 -1.49
CA SER A 75 16.95 -3.90 -0.12
C SER A 75 15.78 -4.16 0.83
N PHE A 76 14.63 -4.62 0.30
CA PHE A 76 13.48 -5.02 1.09
C PHE A 76 13.27 -6.54 1.17
N VAL A 77 13.90 -7.33 0.30
CA VAL A 77 13.82 -8.80 0.36
C VAL A 77 14.24 -9.30 1.75
N GLY A 78 13.47 -10.23 2.30
CA GLY A 78 13.69 -10.81 3.63
C GLY A 78 13.10 -10.01 4.80
N LYS A 79 12.52 -8.81 4.56
CA LYS A 79 11.83 -8.07 5.62
C LYS A 79 10.51 -8.75 6.00
N PRO A 80 10.19 -8.88 7.30
CA PRO A 80 9.03 -9.62 7.77
C PRO A 80 7.70 -8.98 7.39
N TYR A 81 6.69 -9.82 7.24
CA TYR A 81 5.32 -9.48 6.88
C TYR A 81 4.63 -8.65 7.98
N SER A 82 4.17 -7.44 7.64
CA SER A 82 3.21 -6.70 8.47
C SER A 82 1.88 -6.61 7.71
N LEU A 83 0.87 -7.22 8.32
CA LEU A 83 -0.47 -7.54 7.81
C LEU A 83 -1.38 -6.34 7.57
N PHE A 84 -0.92 -5.32 6.85
CA PHE A 84 -1.83 -4.28 6.40
C PHE A 84 -1.60 -4.01 4.93
N ASP A 85 -2.69 -4.00 4.15
CA ASP A 85 -2.73 -3.50 2.77
C ASP A 85 -2.03 -2.14 2.64
N PHE A 86 -2.00 -1.37 3.75
CA PHE A 86 -1.16 -0.19 3.96
C PHE A 86 0.28 -0.35 3.53
N ASN A 87 0.97 -1.43 3.92
CA ASN A 87 2.39 -1.60 3.67
C ASN A 87 2.68 -2.15 2.27
N CYS A 88 1.77 -2.90 1.63
CA CYS A 88 1.97 -3.34 0.26
C CYS A 88 1.74 -2.21 -0.74
N GLU A 89 0.72 -1.37 -0.50
CA GLU A 89 0.49 -0.16 -1.28
C GLU A 89 1.50 0.94 -0.93
N HIS A 90 1.84 1.14 0.36
CA HIS A 90 2.94 2.03 0.75
C HIS A 90 4.25 1.58 0.11
N PHE A 91 4.59 0.30 0.14
CA PHE A 91 5.83 -0.20 -0.46
C PHE A 91 5.83 0.02 -1.98
N ALA A 92 4.71 -0.29 -2.66
CA ALA A 92 4.56 -0.03 -4.08
C ALA A 92 4.63 1.47 -4.45
N ASN A 93 4.16 2.36 -3.58
CA ASN A 93 4.21 3.81 -3.73
C ASN A 93 5.57 4.40 -3.28
N LEU A 94 6.26 3.80 -2.30
CA LEU A 94 7.61 4.18 -1.86
C LEU A 94 8.64 3.85 -2.95
N LEU A 95 8.42 2.73 -3.66
CA LEU A 95 9.24 2.30 -4.79
C LEU A 95 9.17 3.26 -5.99
N VAL A 96 8.18 4.18 -6.04
CA VAL A 96 7.91 5.00 -7.25
C VAL A 96 7.78 6.50 -6.98
N GLU A 97 7.15 6.92 -5.88
CA GLU A 97 6.74 8.32 -5.68
C GLU A 97 7.17 8.93 -4.34
N GLY A 98 7.53 8.13 -3.34
CA GLY A 98 7.94 8.64 -2.02
C GLY A 98 6.86 9.46 -1.28
N LYS A 99 5.59 9.45 -1.73
CA LYS A 99 4.52 10.31 -1.18
C LYS A 99 3.14 9.62 -1.15
N SER A 100 3.00 8.57 -0.35
CA SER A 100 1.69 8.04 0.08
C SER A 100 1.04 8.90 1.18
N SER A 101 1.76 9.88 1.73
CA SER A 101 1.36 10.53 2.98
C SER A 101 0.26 11.57 2.81
N SER A 102 -0.01 12.11 1.62
CA SER A 102 -0.84 13.31 1.53
C SER A 102 -2.33 13.07 1.83
N LYS A 103 -3.02 12.16 1.12
CA LYS A 103 -4.50 12.01 1.29
C LYS A 103 -4.89 11.49 2.68
N GLN A 104 -4.17 10.47 3.15
CA GLN A 104 -4.41 9.85 4.46
C GLN A 104 -4.10 10.82 5.60
N ILE A 105 -2.99 11.58 5.52
CA ILE A 105 -2.67 12.60 6.53
C ILE A 105 -3.67 13.74 6.46
N THR A 106 -4.04 14.23 5.27
CA THR A 106 -5.06 15.28 5.13
C THR A 106 -6.39 14.85 5.75
N ALA A 107 -6.82 13.60 5.52
CA ALA A 107 -8.04 13.08 6.11
C ALA A 107 -7.93 12.89 7.63
N ALA A 108 -6.81 12.38 8.14
CA ALA A 108 -6.55 12.24 9.57
C ALA A 108 -6.59 13.60 10.28
N LEU A 109 -5.92 14.60 9.71
CA LEU A 109 -5.91 15.97 10.22
C LEU A 109 -7.30 16.61 10.17
N GLY A 110 -8.08 16.32 9.14
CA GLY A 110 -9.49 16.71 9.06
C GLY A 110 -10.32 16.11 10.21
N GLY A 111 -10.18 14.81 10.46
CA GLY A 111 -10.86 14.11 11.57
C GLY A 111 -10.45 14.64 12.94
N ILE A 112 -9.15 14.85 13.17
CA ILE A 112 -8.61 15.44 14.41
C ILE A 112 -9.20 16.83 14.63
N SER A 113 -9.16 17.69 13.62
CA SER A 113 -9.70 19.05 13.67
C SER A 113 -11.17 19.06 14.05
N LEU A 114 -11.97 18.16 13.46
CA LEU A 114 -13.39 18.02 13.77
C LEU A 114 -13.62 17.53 15.21
N GLY A 115 -12.84 16.56 15.68
CA GLY A 115 -12.91 16.08 17.06
C GLY A 115 -12.58 17.17 18.08
N VAL A 116 -11.58 18.03 17.79
CA VAL A 116 -11.26 19.19 18.62
C VAL A 116 -12.41 20.20 18.64
N LEU A 117 -13.00 20.53 17.47
CA LEU A 117 -14.16 21.44 17.36
C LEU A 117 -15.37 20.95 18.17
N ILE A 118 -15.67 19.64 18.11
CA ILE A 118 -16.76 19.05 18.89
C ILE A 118 -16.44 19.12 20.38
N ALA A 119 -15.20 18.81 20.76
CA ALA A 119 -14.78 18.81 22.16
C ALA A 119 -14.81 20.22 22.78
N THR A 120 -14.41 21.26 22.02
CA THR A 120 -14.50 22.65 22.48
C THR A 120 -15.95 23.10 22.59
N ALA A 121 -16.81 22.79 21.61
CA ALA A 121 -18.23 23.10 21.65
C ALA A 121 -18.96 22.43 22.83
N LYS A 122 -18.55 21.20 23.19
CA LYS A 122 -19.10 20.44 24.33
C LYS A 122 -18.37 20.71 25.66
N LYS A 123 -17.37 21.60 25.68
CA LYS A 123 -16.53 21.93 26.85
C LYS A 123 -15.97 20.69 27.56
N LEU A 124 -15.49 19.72 26.77
CA LEU A 124 -14.91 18.49 27.31
C LEU A 124 -13.58 18.76 28.01
N SER A 125 -13.23 17.90 28.98
CA SER A 125 -11.90 17.93 29.60
C SER A 125 -10.81 17.62 28.58
N VAL A 126 -9.58 18.11 28.81
CA VAL A 126 -8.44 17.88 27.90
C VAL A 126 -8.26 16.40 27.55
N ARG A 127 -8.44 15.49 28.52
CA ARG A 127 -8.34 14.04 28.28
C ARG A 127 -9.43 13.54 27.32
N GLN A 128 -10.67 13.96 27.50
CA GLN A 128 -11.79 13.58 26.62
C GLN A 128 -11.63 14.20 25.22
N SER A 129 -11.13 15.42 25.14
CA SER A 129 -10.82 16.09 23.86
C SER A 129 -9.76 15.35 23.07
N LEU A 130 -8.69 14.90 23.73
CA LEU A 130 -7.62 14.11 23.11
C LEU A 130 -8.14 12.75 22.61
N LEU A 131 -8.94 12.06 23.43
CA LEU A 131 -9.54 10.77 23.05
C LEU A 131 -10.47 10.93 21.83
N LEU A 132 -11.31 11.96 21.82
CA LEU A 132 -12.23 12.21 20.71
C LEU A 132 -11.51 12.61 19.42
N ALA A 133 -10.53 13.52 19.50
CA ALA A 133 -9.74 13.93 18.35
C ALA A 133 -8.94 12.75 17.77
N GLY A 134 -8.34 11.92 18.63
CA GLY A 134 -7.64 10.70 18.22
C GLY A 134 -8.58 9.69 17.55
N ALA A 135 -9.74 9.42 18.14
CA ALA A 135 -10.74 8.50 17.58
C ALA A 135 -11.25 8.99 16.21
N MET A 136 -11.47 10.30 16.06
CA MET A 136 -11.92 10.87 14.79
C MET A 136 -10.85 10.85 13.72
N GLY A 137 -9.59 11.14 14.05
CA GLY A 137 -8.47 10.99 13.12
C GLY A 137 -8.32 9.55 12.63
N LEU A 138 -8.38 8.57 13.54
CA LEU A 138 -8.34 7.14 13.21
C LEU A 138 -9.54 6.71 12.36
N GLY A 139 -10.75 7.17 12.68
CA GLY A 139 -11.95 6.90 11.90
C GLY A 139 -11.86 7.44 10.48
N SER A 140 -11.39 8.69 10.31
CA SER A 140 -11.18 9.30 8.99
C SER A 140 -10.13 8.57 8.16
N LEU A 141 -9.05 8.11 8.79
CA LEU A 141 -8.06 7.23 8.14
C LEU A 141 -8.74 5.95 7.64
N MET A 142 -9.44 5.23 8.51
CA MET A 142 -10.13 3.99 8.16
C MET A 142 -11.17 4.17 7.05
N LEU A 143 -11.89 5.30 7.04
CA LEU A 143 -12.86 5.63 5.99
C LEU A 143 -12.18 5.86 4.64
N VAL A 144 -11.12 6.67 4.58
CA VAL A 144 -10.39 6.88 3.32
C VAL A 144 -9.83 5.57 2.78
N ASN A 145 -9.38 4.68 3.65
CA ASN A 145 -8.94 3.33 3.26
C ASN A 145 -10.09 2.44 2.76
N SER A 146 -11.33 2.74 3.13
CA SER A 146 -12.51 1.99 2.67
C SER A 146 -12.97 2.41 1.27
N PHE A 147 -12.69 3.65 0.86
CA PHE A 147 -13.05 4.19 -0.47
C PHE A 147 -11.97 3.98 -1.53
N GLU A 148 -10.72 3.73 -1.14
CA GLU A 148 -9.64 3.37 -2.07
C GLU A 148 -9.60 1.84 -2.36
N ARG A 149 -10.67 1.10 -2.03
CA ARG A 149 -10.84 -0.33 -2.37
C ARG A 149 -11.20 -0.53 -3.83
#